data_AF-A0A7J9DRC3-F1
#
_entry.id   AF-A0A7J9DRC3-F1
#
_cell.length_a   1.000
_cell.length_b   1.000
_cell.length_c   1.000
_cell.angle_alpha   90.00
_cell.angle_beta   90.00
_cell.angle_gamma   90.00
#
_symmetry.space_group_name_H-M   'P 1'
#
loop_
_entity.id
_entity.type
_entity.pdbx_description
1 polymer ?
#
loop_
_entity_poly.entity_id
_entity_poly.type
_entity_poly.pdbx_seq_one_letter_code
_entity_poly.pdbx_strand_id
1 'polypeptide(L)'
;MATDKFFWFRDEEFARQTLAGLNPHSIRLVTSKLDPSIYGPVESAISDEMINQEIGAIELTRPPMDGKPQWKQVYVPSWDSTACWLWRFVKTHVLAHDAGYHQLVSHWLRTHCVTEPYIIATNRQLSVMQPIYRLLHPHFRYTMEINALARESLINADGIIENSFSPGKYSLELCAVAYDLEWRFDHQALPEDLINRGMAEEDPNAPHGLRLTINDYPFANDGLLIWDALKQWVSAYVTHYYPNSSVVESDKELQEWWEEIRTVGHGDKKDEPWWLTLRTQQDLIDIITTIIWVASGHHAAVNFGQYAYAGYFPNKPTIARTKMPSEDPSDQEWKLFVENPEA
;
A
#
# COMPACT_ATOMS: atom_id res chain seq x y z
N MET A 1 4.20 12.29 20.01
CA MET A 1 5.38 12.84 20.71
C MET A 1 5.08 13.83 21.82
N ALA A 2 3.88 14.42 21.89
CA ALA A 2 3.56 15.43 22.89
C ALA A 2 3.59 14.93 24.35
N THR A 3 3.63 13.62 24.59
CA THR A 3 3.48 13.02 25.94
C THR A 3 4.56 11.99 26.31
N ASP A 4 5.09 11.20 25.36
CA ASP A 4 6.20 10.25 25.57
C ASP A 4 7.14 10.24 24.35
N LYS A 5 8.43 10.54 24.59
CA LYS A 5 9.48 10.60 23.54
C LYS A 5 10.01 9.23 23.14
N PHE A 6 9.78 8.20 23.96
CA PHE A 6 10.26 6.84 23.72
C PHE A 6 9.16 5.89 23.26
N PHE A 7 7.92 6.36 23.17
CA PHE A 7 6.78 5.51 22.81
C PHE A 7 6.95 4.79 21.45
N TRP A 8 7.59 5.43 20.46
CA TRP A 8 7.88 4.82 19.17
C TRP A 8 8.81 3.60 19.24
N PHE A 9 9.56 3.42 20.34
CA PHE A 9 10.42 2.26 20.54
C PHE A 9 9.64 1.00 20.93
N ARG A 10 8.39 1.15 21.39
CA ARG A 10 7.60 0.06 21.96
C ARG A 10 7.12 -0.88 20.86
N ASP A 11 7.08 -2.17 21.16
CA ASP A 11 6.61 -3.19 20.21
C ASP A 11 5.12 -3.01 19.91
N GLU A 12 4.36 -2.56 20.90
CA GLU A 12 2.93 -2.25 20.75
C GLU A 12 2.72 -1.12 19.75
N GLU A 13 3.54 -0.07 19.76
CA GLU A 13 3.40 1.03 18.80
C GLU A 13 3.85 0.64 17.40
N PHE A 14 4.94 -0.14 17.30
CA PHE A 14 5.40 -0.71 16.04
C PHE A 14 4.29 -1.55 15.38
N ALA A 15 3.65 -2.44 16.14
CA ALA A 15 2.56 -3.28 15.65
C ALA A 15 1.29 -2.45 15.37
N ARG A 16 0.88 -1.55 16.28
CA ARG A 16 -0.34 -0.72 16.11
C ARG A 16 -0.28 0.10 14.82
N GLN A 17 0.89 0.62 14.45
CA GLN A 17 1.04 1.40 13.21
C GLN A 17 0.77 0.59 11.94
N THR A 18 0.82 -0.74 11.98
CA THR A 18 0.42 -1.58 10.83
C THR A 18 -1.09 -1.58 10.59
N LEU A 19 -1.89 -1.21 11.60
CA LEU A 19 -3.35 -1.16 11.53
C LEU A 19 -3.91 0.27 11.50
N ALA A 20 -3.17 1.23 12.06
CA ALA A 20 -3.65 2.59 12.28
C ALA A 20 -2.54 3.66 12.13
N GLY A 21 -1.42 3.31 11.52
CA GLY A 21 -0.29 4.20 11.27
C GLY A 21 -0.35 4.89 9.90
N LEU A 22 0.83 5.21 9.38
CA LEU A 22 1.00 5.85 8.06
C LEU A 22 0.66 4.91 6.88
N ASN A 23 0.95 3.62 7.04
CA ASN A 23 0.72 2.61 6.02
C ASN A 23 -0.14 1.47 6.57
N PRO A 24 -1.41 1.75 6.95
CA PRO A 24 -2.27 0.77 7.58
C PRO A 24 -2.83 -0.26 6.60
N HIS A 25 -2.27 -0.33 5.38
CA HIS A 25 -2.84 -1.01 4.22
C HIS A 25 -2.05 -2.27 3.81
N SER A 26 -0.85 -2.47 4.36
CA SER A 26 0.08 -3.49 3.87
C SER A 26 0.01 -4.84 4.60
N ILE A 27 -0.55 -4.89 5.82
CA ILE A 27 -0.64 -6.14 6.58
C ILE A 27 -1.54 -7.16 5.85
N ARG A 28 -1.10 -8.43 5.85
CA ARG A 28 -1.79 -9.55 5.19
C ARG A 28 -1.50 -10.88 5.89
N LEU A 29 -2.32 -11.88 5.63
CA LEU A 29 -2.01 -13.27 6.01
C LEU A 29 -0.83 -13.79 5.19
N VAL A 30 0.08 -14.52 5.85
CA VAL A 30 1.38 -14.92 5.30
C VAL A 30 1.24 -15.86 4.10
N THR A 31 1.80 -15.46 2.96
CA THR A 31 1.99 -16.33 1.77
C THR A 31 3.29 -15.94 1.06
N SER A 32 4.04 -16.92 0.54
CA SER A 32 5.22 -16.69 -0.31
C SER A 32 5.01 -17.27 -1.71
N LYS A 33 5.48 -16.56 -2.74
CA LYS A 33 5.32 -16.93 -4.17
C LYS A 33 6.61 -16.78 -4.99
N LEU A 34 7.75 -16.59 -4.33
CA LEU A 34 9.04 -16.33 -5.01
C LEU A 34 9.63 -17.61 -5.63
N ASP A 35 10.42 -17.46 -6.69
CA ASP A 35 11.15 -18.57 -7.33
C ASP A 35 12.37 -18.97 -6.48
N PRO A 36 12.39 -20.17 -5.89
CA PRO A 36 13.48 -20.60 -5.02
C PRO A 36 14.81 -20.80 -5.75
N SER A 37 14.80 -20.95 -7.08
CA SER A 37 16.03 -21.10 -7.89
C SER A 37 16.85 -19.80 -7.97
N ILE A 38 16.18 -18.65 -7.83
CA ILE A 38 16.80 -17.32 -7.86
C ILE A 38 17.11 -16.86 -6.44
N TYR A 39 16.13 -16.98 -5.54
CA TYR A 39 16.20 -16.33 -4.22
C TYR A 39 16.67 -17.26 -3.10
N GLY A 40 16.79 -18.57 -3.35
CA GLY A 40 17.03 -19.60 -2.34
C GLY A 40 15.72 -20.11 -1.70
N PRO A 41 15.81 -20.94 -0.65
CA PRO A 41 14.62 -21.45 0.06
C PRO A 41 13.68 -20.32 0.47
N VAL A 42 12.39 -20.48 0.18
CA VAL A 42 11.34 -19.47 0.38
C VAL A 42 10.51 -19.74 1.64
N GLU A 43 10.77 -20.85 2.31
CA GLU A 43 10.16 -21.23 3.56
C GLU A 43 10.63 -20.29 4.67
N SER A 44 9.65 -19.68 5.34
CA SER A 44 9.85 -18.88 6.55
C SER A 44 10.62 -19.68 7.59
N ALA A 45 11.62 -19.04 8.19
CA ALA A 45 12.31 -19.59 9.37
C ALA A 45 11.54 -19.34 10.66
N ILE A 46 10.51 -18.47 10.65
CA ILE A 46 9.58 -18.29 11.76
C ILE A 46 8.69 -19.55 11.86
N SER A 47 8.74 -20.22 13.01
CA SER A 47 7.92 -21.41 13.30
C SER A 47 6.66 -21.07 14.08
N ASP A 48 5.65 -21.94 14.04
CA ASP A 48 4.45 -21.82 14.86
C ASP A 48 4.77 -21.75 16.36
N GLU A 49 5.82 -22.43 16.80
CA GLU A 49 6.28 -22.39 18.19
C GLU A 49 6.75 -20.98 18.57
N MET A 50 7.52 -20.30 17.70
CA MET A 50 7.95 -18.92 17.92
C MET A 50 6.77 -17.96 17.98
N ILE A 51 5.77 -18.12 17.10
CA ILE A 51 4.56 -17.29 17.10
C ILE A 51 3.75 -17.49 18.38
N ASN A 52 3.70 -18.72 18.90
CA ASN A 52 2.91 -19.06 20.08
C ASN A 52 3.62 -18.73 21.41
N GLN A 53 4.95 -18.62 21.42
CA GLN A 53 5.75 -18.33 22.62
C GLN A 53 6.15 -16.87 22.76
N GLU A 54 6.46 -16.19 21.65
CA GLU A 54 6.96 -14.82 21.63
C GLU A 54 5.92 -13.87 21.01
N ILE A 55 5.87 -12.61 21.47
CA ILE A 55 4.94 -11.57 20.97
C ILE A 55 5.43 -11.01 19.62
N GLY A 56 5.62 -11.90 18.64
CA GLY A 56 6.05 -11.59 17.27
C GLY A 56 7.52 -11.91 16.98
N ALA A 57 7.83 -12.09 15.69
CA ALA A 57 9.17 -12.34 15.17
C ALA A 57 9.39 -11.54 13.88
N ILE A 58 10.63 -11.14 13.62
CA ILE A 58 11.03 -10.50 12.36
C ILE A 58 12.13 -11.33 11.71
N GLU A 59 11.90 -11.72 10.47
CA GLU A 59 12.92 -12.34 9.62
C GLU A 59 13.49 -11.29 8.67
N LEU A 60 14.82 -11.18 8.62
CA LEU A 60 15.50 -10.46 7.54
C LEU A 60 16.23 -11.46 6.66
N THR A 61 16.05 -11.30 5.36
CA THR A 61 16.64 -12.15 4.33
C THR A 61 17.37 -11.30 3.32
N ARG A 62 18.64 -11.64 3.09
CA ARG A 62 19.45 -11.15 1.98
C ARG A 62 19.55 -12.25 0.93
N PRO A 63 19.18 -11.99 -0.34
CA PRO A 63 19.35 -12.97 -1.40
C PRO A 63 20.84 -13.28 -1.64
N PRO A 64 21.18 -14.35 -2.39
CA PRO A 64 22.53 -14.55 -2.88
C PRO A 64 23.01 -13.33 -3.67
N MET A 65 24.08 -12.68 -3.22
CA MET A 65 24.62 -11.49 -3.86
C MET A 65 26.12 -11.32 -3.53
N ASP A 66 26.87 -10.70 -4.44
CA ASP A 66 28.31 -10.41 -4.28
C ASP A 66 29.16 -11.65 -3.90
N GLY A 67 28.81 -12.81 -4.47
CA GLY A 67 29.49 -14.08 -4.21
C GLY A 67 29.18 -14.69 -2.83
N LYS A 68 28.29 -14.09 -2.04
CA LYS A 68 27.81 -14.64 -0.77
C LYS A 68 26.54 -15.46 -0.96
N PRO A 69 26.33 -16.54 -0.19
CA PRO A 69 25.07 -17.25 -0.18
C PRO A 69 23.96 -16.37 0.40
N GLN A 70 22.71 -16.86 0.27
CA GLN A 70 21.58 -16.30 0.99
C GLN A 70 21.92 -16.23 2.48
N TRP A 71 21.65 -15.08 3.10
CA TRP A 71 21.69 -14.92 4.54
C TRP A 71 20.27 -14.70 5.02
N LYS A 72 19.88 -15.39 6.10
CA LYS A 72 18.60 -15.17 6.74
C LYS A 72 18.74 -15.32 8.25
N GLN A 73 18.09 -14.45 9.00
CA GLN A 73 18.08 -14.52 10.46
C GLN A 73 16.72 -14.08 11.00
N VAL A 74 16.21 -14.86 11.95
CA VAL A 74 15.03 -14.53 12.74
C VAL A 74 15.46 -13.82 14.01
N TYR A 75 14.77 -12.72 14.31
CA TYR A 75 14.91 -11.94 15.52
C TYR A 75 13.58 -11.99 16.28
N VAL A 76 13.68 -12.12 17.60
CA VAL A 76 12.53 -12.10 18.51
C VAL A 76 12.77 -11.04 19.60
N PRO A 77 11.72 -10.50 20.22
CA PRO A 77 11.85 -9.69 21.42
C PRO A 77 12.73 -10.40 22.45
N SER A 78 13.59 -9.65 23.14
CA SER A 78 14.51 -10.21 24.12
C SER A 78 14.74 -9.22 25.26
N TRP A 79 15.32 -9.74 26.35
CA TRP A 79 15.70 -8.98 27.55
C TRP A 79 17.21 -8.88 27.72
N ASP A 80 17.99 -9.64 26.95
CA ASP A 80 19.45 -9.48 26.90
C ASP A 80 19.81 -8.16 26.20
N SER A 81 20.80 -7.45 26.73
CA SER A 81 21.21 -6.14 26.23
C SER A 81 21.58 -6.12 24.74
N THR A 82 22.33 -7.12 24.27
CA THR A 82 22.77 -7.20 22.86
C THR A 82 21.59 -7.55 21.96
N ALA A 83 20.77 -8.54 22.39
CA ALA A 83 19.58 -8.94 21.66
C ALA A 83 18.52 -7.82 21.58
N CYS A 84 18.35 -7.02 22.64
CA CYS A 84 17.51 -5.82 22.64
C CYS A 84 17.92 -4.83 21.55
N TRP A 85 19.23 -4.62 21.35
CA TRP A 85 19.73 -3.74 20.30
C TRP A 85 19.52 -4.31 18.91
N LEU A 86 19.76 -5.61 18.71
CA LEU A 86 19.44 -6.29 17.45
C LEU A 86 17.94 -6.19 17.13
N TRP A 87 17.07 -6.35 18.13
CA TRP A 87 15.61 -6.20 17.98
C TRP A 87 15.21 -4.76 17.58
N ARG A 88 15.93 -3.74 18.07
CA ARG A 88 15.70 -2.35 17.65
C ARG A 88 16.11 -2.12 16.19
N PHE A 89 17.27 -2.65 15.79
CA PHE A 89 17.74 -2.50 14.42
C PHE A 89 16.88 -3.26 13.42
N VAL A 90 16.46 -4.48 13.74
CA VAL A 90 15.61 -5.25 12.84
C VAL A 90 14.27 -4.54 12.59
N LYS A 91 13.65 -3.94 13.64
CA LYS A 91 12.46 -3.09 13.47
C LYS A 91 12.74 -1.86 12.61
N THR A 92 13.90 -1.23 12.78
CA THR A 92 14.32 -0.07 11.96
C THR A 92 14.44 -0.45 10.49
N HIS A 93 15.01 -1.61 10.17
CA HIS A 93 15.05 -2.15 8.81
C HIS A 93 13.65 -2.40 8.24
N VAL A 94 12.74 -3.00 9.02
CA VAL A 94 11.34 -3.19 8.59
C VAL A 94 10.66 -1.84 8.33
N LEU A 95 10.84 -0.85 9.21
CA LEU A 95 10.26 0.48 9.03
C LEU A 95 10.81 1.20 7.80
N ALA A 96 12.10 1.03 7.46
CA ALA A 96 12.68 1.58 6.24
C ALA A 96 12.10 0.97 4.97
N HIS A 97 11.88 -0.36 4.96
CA HIS A 97 11.18 -1.02 3.86
C HIS A 97 9.72 -0.57 3.76
N ASP A 98 9.01 -0.52 4.90
CA ASP A 98 7.62 -0.06 4.95
C ASP A 98 7.50 1.40 4.48
N ALA A 99 8.43 2.29 4.83
CA ALA A 99 8.43 3.67 4.36
C ALA A 99 8.64 3.76 2.84
N GLY A 100 9.53 2.96 2.27
CA GLY A 100 9.74 2.88 0.83
C GLY A 100 8.51 2.34 0.09
N TYR A 101 7.93 1.24 0.58
CA TYR A 101 6.72 0.65 -0.01
C TYR A 101 5.51 1.57 0.16
N HIS A 102 5.34 2.19 1.33
CA HIS A 102 4.30 3.20 1.59
C HIS A 102 4.36 4.31 0.54
N GLN A 103 5.52 4.96 0.39
CA GLN A 103 5.61 6.12 -0.49
C GLN A 103 5.46 5.76 -1.96
N LEU A 104 6.13 4.69 -2.41
CA LEU A 104 6.18 4.34 -3.82
C LEU A 104 4.93 3.58 -4.26
N VAL A 105 4.38 2.72 -3.42
CA VAL A 105 3.31 1.78 -3.78
C VAL A 105 1.97 2.22 -3.19
N SER A 106 1.84 2.23 -1.85
CA SER A 106 0.56 2.54 -1.21
C SER A 106 0.06 3.96 -1.51
N HIS A 107 0.98 4.92 -1.58
CA HIS A 107 0.73 6.33 -1.82
C HIS A 107 0.88 6.67 -3.31
N TRP A 108 2.10 6.76 -3.84
CA TRP A 108 2.33 7.22 -5.22
C TRP A 108 1.62 6.36 -6.27
N LEU A 109 1.90 5.06 -6.33
CA LEU A 109 1.27 4.19 -7.33
C LEU A 109 -0.25 4.12 -7.17
N ARG A 110 -0.72 3.64 -6.00
CA ARG A 110 -2.12 3.27 -5.77
C ARG A 110 -3.07 4.46 -5.58
N THR A 111 -2.57 5.69 -5.59
CA THR A 111 -3.42 6.90 -5.59
C THR A 111 -3.07 7.83 -6.75
N HIS A 112 -1.87 8.40 -6.78
CA HIS A 112 -1.46 9.41 -7.77
C HIS A 112 -1.42 8.84 -9.18
N CYS A 113 -0.64 7.79 -9.43
CA CYS A 113 -0.43 7.25 -10.77
C CYS A 113 -1.71 6.66 -11.35
N VAL A 114 -2.42 5.83 -10.58
CA VAL A 114 -3.59 5.10 -11.09
C VAL A 114 -4.79 6.02 -11.31
N THR A 115 -4.86 7.16 -10.62
CA THR A 115 -5.96 8.11 -10.80
C THR A 115 -5.79 8.96 -12.05
N GLU A 116 -4.56 9.33 -12.43
CA GLU A 116 -4.32 10.24 -13.57
C GLU A 116 -4.92 9.75 -14.91
N PRO A 117 -4.83 8.45 -15.28
CA PRO A 117 -5.56 7.89 -16.43
C PRO A 117 -7.07 8.12 -16.40
N TYR A 118 -7.72 8.02 -15.24
CA TYR A 118 -9.17 8.25 -15.10
C TYR A 118 -9.51 9.68 -15.46
N ILE A 119 -8.70 10.64 -14.99
CA ILE A 119 -8.88 12.08 -15.23
C ILE A 119 -8.77 12.39 -16.73
N ILE A 120 -7.74 11.86 -17.37
CA ILE A 120 -7.47 12.09 -18.78
C ILE A 120 -8.63 11.56 -19.62
N ALA A 121 -9.05 10.30 -19.42
CA ALA A 121 -10.16 9.71 -20.15
C ALA A 121 -11.49 10.43 -19.86
N THR A 122 -11.77 10.79 -18.59
CA THR A 122 -12.99 11.53 -18.24
C THR A 122 -13.09 12.87 -18.99
N ASN A 123 -12.00 13.62 -19.13
CA ASN A 123 -12.01 14.88 -19.87
C ASN A 123 -12.03 14.69 -21.40
N ARG A 124 -11.60 13.54 -21.92
CA ARG A 124 -11.55 13.25 -23.36
C ARG A 124 -12.85 12.66 -23.89
N GLN A 125 -13.52 11.83 -23.09
CA GLN A 125 -14.65 11.02 -23.53
C GLN A 125 -15.99 11.48 -22.98
N LEU A 126 -16.03 12.10 -21.79
CA LEU A 126 -17.28 12.54 -21.18
C LEU A 126 -17.47 14.05 -21.34
N SER A 127 -18.62 14.45 -21.88
CA SER A 127 -19.02 15.86 -21.95
C SER A 127 -19.17 16.46 -20.54
N VAL A 128 -18.97 17.78 -20.39
CA VAL A 128 -19.24 18.50 -19.12
C VAL A 128 -20.72 18.44 -18.69
N MET A 129 -21.61 18.05 -19.59
CA MET A 129 -23.02 17.80 -19.30
C MET A 129 -23.32 16.37 -18.88
N GLN A 130 -22.39 15.45 -19.12
CA GLN A 130 -22.53 14.03 -18.85
C GLN A 130 -22.59 13.81 -17.31
N PRO A 131 -23.55 13.01 -16.78
CA PRO A 131 -23.75 12.89 -15.33
C PRO A 131 -22.55 12.33 -14.55
N ILE A 132 -21.89 11.31 -15.11
CA ILE A 132 -20.68 10.70 -14.55
C ILE A 132 -19.49 11.68 -14.56
N TYR A 133 -19.34 12.52 -15.59
CA TYR A 133 -18.37 13.62 -15.56
C TYR A 133 -18.60 14.52 -14.34
N ARG A 134 -19.85 14.96 -14.13
CA ARG A 134 -20.20 15.85 -13.01
C ARG A 134 -19.99 15.20 -11.65
N LEU A 135 -20.23 13.89 -11.56
CA LEU A 135 -20.01 13.13 -10.35
C LEU A 135 -18.51 12.99 -10.03
N LEU A 136 -17.68 12.68 -11.02
CA LEU A 136 -16.24 12.43 -10.83
C LEU A 136 -15.40 13.71 -10.73
N HIS A 137 -15.75 14.76 -11.48
CA HIS A 137 -14.93 15.97 -11.63
C HIS A 137 -14.45 16.60 -10.30
N PRO A 138 -15.27 16.70 -9.23
CA PRO A 138 -14.80 17.23 -7.94
C PRO A 138 -13.67 16.40 -7.30
N HIS A 139 -13.63 15.09 -7.55
CA HIS A 139 -12.64 14.16 -6.98
C HIS A 139 -11.29 14.20 -7.70
N PHE A 140 -11.22 14.82 -8.88
CA PHE A 140 -10.01 14.92 -9.68
C PHE A 140 -9.25 16.24 -9.52
N ARG A 141 -9.71 17.09 -8.59
CA ARG A 141 -9.16 18.41 -8.37
C ARG A 141 -7.67 18.33 -8.01
N TYR A 142 -6.86 19.03 -8.80
CA TYR A 142 -5.40 19.21 -8.63
C TYR A 142 -4.53 17.95 -8.80
N THR A 143 -5.09 16.75 -8.99
CA THR A 143 -4.29 15.52 -9.12
C THR A 143 -3.27 15.59 -10.28
N MET A 144 -3.67 16.06 -11.47
CA MET A 144 -2.73 16.19 -12.59
C MET A 144 -1.64 17.24 -12.33
N GLU A 145 -1.98 18.33 -11.66
CA GLU A 145 -1.04 19.41 -11.34
C GLU A 145 0.01 18.93 -10.33
N ILE A 146 -0.42 18.29 -9.24
CA ILE A 146 0.52 17.74 -8.25
C ILE A 146 1.36 16.59 -8.84
N ASN A 147 0.79 15.76 -9.71
CA ASN A 147 1.55 14.70 -10.38
C ASN A 147 2.59 15.27 -11.34
N ALA A 148 2.28 16.35 -12.07
CA ALA A 148 3.25 17.03 -12.93
C ALA A 148 4.41 17.61 -12.12
N LEU A 149 4.13 18.29 -11.01
CA LEU A 149 5.15 18.80 -10.10
C LEU A 149 5.97 17.66 -9.47
N ALA A 150 5.34 16.56 -9.11
CA ALA A 150 6.04 15.38 -8.59
C ALA A 150 7.00 14.79 -9.63
N ARG A 151 6.58 14.68 -10.89
CA ARG A 151 7.47 14.28 -12.00
C ARG A 151 8.64 15.24 -12.22
N GLU A 152 8.46 16.52 -11.91
CA GLU A 152 9.49 17.55 -12.09
C GLU A 152 10.51 17.56 -10.94
N SER A 153 10.08 17.41 -9.69
CA SER A 153 10.95 17.67 -8.52
C SER A 153 10.96 16.61 -7.41
N LEU A 154 10.01 15.67 -7.42
CA LEU A 154 9.87 14.67 -6.34
C LEU A 154 10.46 13.32 -6.73
N ILE A 155 9.97 12.75 -7.84
CA ILE A 155 10.29 11.40 -8.32
C ILE A 155 11.23 11.39 -9.53
N ASN A 156 11.70 12.55 -9.99
CA ASN A 156 12.69 12.64 -11.06
C ASN A 156 14.04 12.04 -10.61
N ALA A 157 14.90 11.76 -11.59
CA ALA A 157 16.30 11.40 -11.34
C ALA A 157 16.98 12.48 -10.48
N ASP A 158 17.69 12.04 -9.44
CA ASP A 158 18.30 12.90 -8.41
C ASP A 158 17.28 13.81 -7.68
N GLY A 159 15.99 13.46 -7.71
CA GLY A 159 14.92 14.13 -6.99
C GLY A 159 14.90 13.80 -5.50
N ILE A 160 13.86 14.27 -4.81
CA ILE A 160 13.73 14.08 -3.35
C ILE A 160 13.65 12.59 -2.99
N ILE A 161 12.86 11.80 -3.72
CA ILE A 161 12.65 10.38 -3.41
C ILE A 161 13.94 9.57 -3.58
N GLU A 162 14.64 9.71 -4.70
CA GLU A 162 15.89 8.99 -4.95
C GLU A 162 16.98 9.33 -3.93
N ASN A 163 17.00 10.56 -3.41
CA ASN A 163 17.99 10.99 -2.42
C ASN A 163 17.62 10.65 -0.97
N SER A 164 16.34 10.32 -0.70
CA SER A 164 15.82 10.22 0.67
C SER A 164 15.26 8.85 1.04
N PHE A 165 15.17 7.89 0.12
CA PHE A 165 14.65 6.55 0.38
C PHE A 165 15.62 5.45 -0.05
N SER A 166 15.62 4.31 0.66
CA SER A 166 16.54 3.19 0.41
C SER A 166 16.65 2.73 -1.06
N PRO A 167 15.57 2.67 -1.86
CA PRO A 167 15.69 2.18 -3.25
C PRO A 167 16.52 3.10 -4.16
N GLY A 168 16.73 4.36 -3.79
CA GLY A 168 17.51 5.31 -4.58
C GLY A 168 17.00 5.42 -6.02
N LYS A 169 17.91 5.36 -7.00
CA LYS A 169 17.59 5.37 -8.44
C LYS A 169 16.68 4.25 -8.93
N TYR A 170 16.46 3.20 -8.12
CA TYR A 170 15.56 2.09 -8.44
C TYR A 170 14.13 2.32 -7.94
N SER A 171 13.84 3.48 -7.35
CA SER A 171 12.53 3.79 -6.74
C SER A 171 11.36 3.66 -7.71
N LEU A 172 11.45 4.27 -8.91
CA LEU A 172 10.38 4.16 -9.90
C LEU A 172 10.33 2.79 -10.60
N GLU A 173 11.46 2.09 -10.69
CA GLU A 173 11.48 0.71 -11.19
C GLU A 173 10.71 -0.22 -10.23
N LEU A 174 10.93 -0.08 -8.92
CA LEU A 174 10.17 -0.80 -7.89
C LEU A 174 8.66 -0.49 -8.01
N CYS A 175 8.30 0.78 -8.21
CA CYS A 175 6.92 1.18 -8.45
C CYS A 175 6.32 0.49 -9.69
N ALA A 176 7.06 0.41 -10.79
CA ALA A 176 6.60 -0.25 -12.01
C ALA A 176 6.43 -1.77 -11.83
N VAL A 177 7.38 -2.43 -11.14
CA VAL A 177 7.28 -3.85 -10.80
C VAL A 177 6.08 -4.12 -9.89
N ALA A 178 5.82 -3.27 -8.89
CA ALA A 178 4.63 -3.38 -8.05
C ALA A 178 3.32 -3.21 -8.83
N TYR A 179 3.29 -2.31 -9.82
CA TYR A 179 2.15 -2.19 -10.73
C TYR A 179 1.93 -3.46 -11.54
N ASP A 180 3.00 -4.08 -12.03
CA ASP A 180 2.91 -5.32 -12.78
C ASP A 180 2.40 -6.50 -11.92
N LEU A 181 3.00 -6.69 -10.76
CA LEU A 181 2.76 -7.87 -9.93
C LEU A 181 1.53 -7.76 -9.02
N GLU A 182 1.18 -6.57 -8.57
CA GLU A 182 0.22 -6.39 -7.46
C GLU A 182 -1.02 -5.57 -7.81
N TRP A 183 -0.91 -4.58 -8.71
CA TRP A 183 -2.03 -3.69 -8.98
C TRP A 183 -3.11 -4.36 -9.83
N ARG A 184 -4.34 -4.31 -9.33
CA ARG A 184 -5.56 -4.70 -10.04
C ARG A 184 -6.67 -3.72 -9.66
N PHE A 185 -7.52 -3.36 -10.63
CA PHE A 185 -8.61 -2.41 -10.39
C PHE A 185 -9.64 -2.95 -9.40
N ASP A 186 -10.05 -4.21 -9.56
CA ASP A 186 -11.03 -4.88 -8.69
C ASP A 186 -10.57 -4.93 -7.22
N HIS A 187 -9.27 -5.03 -6.98
CA HIS A 187 -8.68 -5.00 -5.63
C HIS A 187 -8.44 -3.58 -5.09
N GLN A 188 -8.83 -2.50 -5.79
CA GLN A 188 -8.76 -1.14 -5.22
C GLN A 188 -10.02 -0.77 -4.42
N ALA A 189 -11.11 -1.54 -4.54
CA ALA A 189 -12.26 -1.45 -3.66
C ALA A 189 -11.86 -1.87 -2.24
N LEU A 190 -12.24 -1.09 -1.20
CA LEU A 190 -11.82 -1.40 0.18
C LEU A 190 -12.27 -2.81 0.65
N PRO A 191 -13.52 -3.25 0.43
CA PRO A 191 -13.94 -4.61 0.75
C PRO A 191 -13.05 -5.69 0.12
N GLU A 192 -12.82 -5.60 -1.19
CA GLU A 192 -12.04 -6.57 -1.95
C GLU A 192 -10.57 -6.57 -1.53
N ASP A 193 -10.00 -5.40 -1.23
CA ASP A 193 -8.64 -5.29 -0.70
C ASP A 193 -8.49 -6.00 0.66
N LEU A 194 -9.45 -5.79 1.58
CA LEU A 194 -9.45 -6.44 2.90
C LEU A 194 -9.55 -7.96 2.77
N ILE A 195 -10.45 -8.45 1.90
CA ILE A 195 -10.61 -9.89 1.63
C ILE A 195 -9.33 -10.46 1.00
N ASN A 196 -8.79 -9.82 -0.03
CA ASN A 196 -7.61 -10.28 -0.75
C ASN A 196 -6.37 -10.35 0.16
N ARG A 197 -6.25 -9.46 1.15
CA ARG A 197 -5.19 -9.52 2.17
C ARG A 197 -5.45 -10.54 3.28
N GLY A 198 -6.63 -11.16 3.32
CA GLY A 198 -7.06 -12.07 4.38
C GLY A 198 -7.42 -11.34 5.70
N MET A 199 -7.68 -10.05 5.62
CA MET A 199 -8.07 -9.21 6.76
C MET A 199 -9.58 -9.12 6.96
N ALA A 200 -10.35 -9.68 6.04
CA ALA A 200 -11.79 -9.87 6.16
C ALA A 200 -12.24 -11.11 5.37
N GLU A 201 -13.43 -11.58 5.66
CA GLU A 201 -14.19 -12.53 4.84
C GLU A 201 -15.61 -12.01 4.63
N GLU A 202 -16.28 -12.45 3.57
CA GLU A 202 -17.68 -12.12 3.34
C GLU A 202 -18.55 -12.74 4.44
N ASP A 203 -19.38 -11.90 5.06
CA ASP A 203 -20.45 -12.35 5.98
C ASP A 203 -21.67 -11.45 5.75
N PRO A 204 -22.72 -11.96 5.07
CA PRO A 204 -23.93 -11.19 4.79
C PRO A 204 -24.67 -10.69 6.04
N ASN A 205 -24.37 -11.26 7.22
CA ASN A 205 -24.99 -10.86 8.49
C ASN A 205 -24.12 -9.88 9.29
N ALA A 206 -22.88 -9.66 8.89
CA ALA A 206 -21.99 -8.70 9.52
C ALA A 206 -22.24 -7.27 9.00
N PRO A 207 -21.88 -6.23 9.79
CA PRO A 207 -21.83 -4.87 9.27
C PRO A 207 -20.99 -4.80 8.00
N HIS A 208 -21.41 -3.99 7.03
CA HIS A 208 -20.72 -3.83 5.73
C HIS A 208 -20.65 -5.11 4.87
N GLY A 209 -21.31 -6.21 5.28
CA GLY A 209 -21.22 -7.50 4.61
C GLY A 209 -19.88 -8.22 4.81
N LEU A 210 -19.08 -7.79 5.80
CA LEU A 210 -17.73 -8.31 6.03
C LEU A 210 -17.51 -8.64 7.51
N ARG A 211 -16.89 -9.79 7.77
CA ARG A 211 -16.33 -10.13 9.08
C ARG A 211 -14.83 -9.89 9.07
N LEU A 212 -14.36 -8.90 9.85
CA LEU A 212 -12.94 -8.59 9.95
C LEU A 212 -12.17 -9.68 10.71
N THR A 213 -10.97 -10.01 10.24
CA THR A 213 -10.03 -10.91 10.93
C THR A 213 -9.51 -10.25 12.22
N ILE A 214 -9.33 -8.94 12.20
CA ILE A 214 -8.97 -8.12 13.37
C ILE A 214 -10.15 -7.18 13.63
N ASN A 215 -10.92 -7.46 14.68
CA ASN A 215 -12.13 -6.69 15.01
C ASN A 215 -11.84 -5.20 15.24
N ASP A 216 -10.75 -4.88 15.94
CA ASP A 216 -10.32 -3.50 16.21
C ASP A 216 -9.20 -3.09 15.24
N TYR A 217 -9.55 -2.99 13.96
CA TYR A 217 -8.67 -2.50 12.90
C TYR A 217 -9.17 -1.12 12.44
N PRO A 218 -8.63 -0.01 12.98
CA PRO A 218 -9.21 1.32 12.80
C PRO A 218 -9.33 1.75 11.34
N PHE A 219 -8.32 1.51 10.51
CA PHE A 219 -8.41 1.82 9.07
C PHE A 219 -9.55 1.08 8.38
N ALA A 220 -9.73 -0.21 8.66
CA ALA A 220 -10.79 -1.01 8.06
C ALA A 220 -12.17 -0.58 8.57
N ASN A 221 -12.34 -0.44 9.88
CA ASN A 221 -13.60 -0.03 10.51
C ASN A 221 -14.07 1.35 10.02
N ASP A 222 -13.20 2.35 10.09
CA ASP A 222 -13.54 3.72 9.67
C ASP A 222 -13.66 3.81 8.15
N GLY A 223 -12.79 3.11 7.42
CA GLY A 223 -12.81 3.05 5.96
C GLY A 223 -14.10 2.46 5.42
N LEU A 224 -14.63 1.40 6.04
CA LEU A 224 -15.88 0.77 5.62
C LEU A 224 -17.10 1.66 5.84
N LEU A 225 -17.11 2.49 6.88
CA LEU A 225 -18.14 3.52 7.06
C LEU A 225 -18.15 4.54 5.91
N ILE A 226 -16.96 5.00 5.51
CA ILE A 226 -16.81 5.93 4.38
C ILE A 226 -17.17 5.24 3.06
N TRP A 227 -16.71 4.00 2.85
CA TRP A 227 -17.02 3.20 1.68
C TRP A 227 -18.53 3.03 1.50
N ASP A 228 -19.25 2.66 2.55
CA ASP A 228 -20.71 2.49 2.50
C ASP A 228 -21.43 3.80 2.17
N ALA A 229 -20.99 4.92 2.76
CA ALA A 229 -21.55 6.23 2.46
C ALA A 229 -21.33 6.62 0.98
N LEU A 230 -20.12 6.37 0.45
CA LEU A 230 -19.80 6.58 -0.95
C LEU A 230 -20.64 5.67 -1.86
N LYS A 231 -20.70 4.37 -1.57
CA LYS A 231 -21.46 3.40 -2.36
C LYS A 231 -22.95 3.74 -2.37
N GLN A 232 -23.51 4.16 -1.22
CA GLN A 232 -24.90 4.61 -1.14
C GLN A 232 -25.15 5.86 -2.01
N TRP A 233 -24.28 6.86 -1.92
CA TRP A 233 -24.38 8.08 -2.73
C TRP A 233 -24.29 7.78 -4.23
N VAL A 234 -23.26 7.05 -4.64
CA VAL A 234 -23.03 6.66 -6.03
C VAL A 234 -24.19 5.83 -6.54
N SER A 235 -24.70 4.88 -5.76
CA SER A 235 -25.84 4.05 -6.13
C SER A 235 -27.08 4.89 -6.39
N ALA A 236 -27.41 5.83 -5.50
CA ALA A 236 -28.54 6.73 -5.68
C ALA A 236 -28.39 7.61 -6.93
N TYR A 237 -27.19 8.18 -7.15
CA TYR A 237 -26.91 9.02 -8.31
C TYR A 237 -26.98 8.23 -9.62
N VAL A 238 -26.28 7.11 -9.71
CA VAL A 238 -26.24 6.25 -10.90
C VAL A 238 -27.63 5.71 -11.21
N THR A 239 -28.39 5.27 -10.21
CA THR A 239 -29.77 4.77 -10.40
C THR A 239 -30.70 5.83 -11.00
N HIS A 240 -30.49 7.10 -10.65
CA HIS A 240 -31.29 8.20 -11.19
C HIS A 240 -31.08 8.39 -12.70
N TYR A 241 -29.82 8.34 -13.18
CA TYR A 241 -29.50 8.59 -14.59
C TYR A 241 -29.49 7.32 -15.46
N TYR A 242 -29.20 6.17 -14.86
CA TYR A 242 -29.06 4.87 -15.53
C TYR A 242 -29.97 3.84 -14.88
N PRO A 243 -31.29 3.91 -15.06
CA PRO A 243 -32.26 3.07 -14.33
C PRO A 243 -32.19 1.57 -14.66
N ASN A 244 -31.51 1.18 -15.73
CA ASN A 244 -31.31 -0.22 -16.12
C ASN A 244 -30.05 -0.38 -17.00
N SER A 245 -29.58 -1.62 -17.15
CA SER A 245 -28.36 -1.96 -17.92
C SER A 245 -28.38 -1.48 -19.37
N SER A 246 -29.54 -1.46 -20.05
CA SER A 246 -29.61 -1.04 -21.45
C SER A 246 -29.23 0.44 -21.66
N VAL A 247 -29.47 1.29 -20.65
CA VAL A 247 -29.06 2.72 -20.70
C VAL A 247 -27.55 2.84 -20.53
N VAL A 248 -26.92 1.97 -19.73
CA VAL A 248 -25.45 1.93 -19.57
C VAL A 248 -24.78 1.46 -20.85
N GLU A 249 -25.27 0.36 -21.44
CA GLU A 249 -24.69 -0.22 -22.65
C GLU A 249 -24.84 0.67 -23.89
N SER A 250 -25.90 1.48 -23.95
CA SER A 250 -26.16 2.38 -25.09
C SER A 250 -25.50 3.76 -24.95
N ASP A 251 -24.96 4.11 -23.78
CA ASP A 251 -24.24 5.36 -23.57
C ASP A 251 -22.82 5.29 -24.18
N LYS A 252 -22.70 5.84 -25.39
CA LYS A 252 -21.45 5.80 -26.16
C LYS A 252 -20.29 6.54 -25.47
N GLU A 253 -20.54 7.70 -24.86
CA GLU A 253 -19.49 8.45 -24.14
C GLU A 253 -18.95 7.61 -22.98
N LEU A 254 -19.85 6.95 -22.24
CA LEU A 254 -19.50 6.12 -21.11
C LEU A 254 -18.73 4.84 -21.51
N GLN A 255 -19.13 4.20 -22.60
CA GLN A 255 -18.43 3.01 -23.13
C GLN A 255 -17.02 3.38 -23.65
N GLU A 256 -16.89 4.47 -24.41
CA GLU A 256 -15.60 4.95 -24.91
C GLU A 256 -14.68 5.42 -23.77
N TRP A 257 -15.24 6.02 -22.73
CA TRP A 257 -14.53 6.42 -21.51
C TRP A 257 -13.86 5.24 -20.80
N TRP A 258 -14.61 4.18 -20.52
CA TRP A 258 -14.06 3.03 -19.81
C TRP A 258 -13.12 2.19 -20.68
N GLU A 259 -13.42 2.09 -21.97
CA GLU A 259 -12.52 1.44 -22.93
C GLU A 259 -11.18 2.17 -23.01
N GLU A 260 -11.16 3.51 -23.06
CA GLU A 260 -9.92 4.29 -23.09
C GLU A 260 -9.14 4.14 -21.77
N ILE A 261 -9.82 4.15 -20.61
CA ILE A 261 -9.16 3.88 -19.32
C ILE A 261 -8.44 2.53 -19.36
N ARG A 262 -9.12 1.46 -19.81
CA ARG A 262 -8.55 0.11 -19.81
C ARG A 262 -7.46 -0.07 -20.87
N THR A 263 -7.69 0.37 -22.09
CA THR A 263 -6.84 0.03 -23.25
C THR A 263 -5.72 1.02 -23.52
N VAL A 264 -5.86 2.26 -23.05
CA VAL A 264 -4.84 3.32 -23.20
C VAL A 264 -4.30 3.73 -21.85
N GLY A 265 -5.18 4.12 -20.92
CA GLY A 265 -4.79 4.63 -19.60
C GLY A 265 -4.00 3.62 -18.76
N HIS A 266 -4.50 2.39 -18.69
CA HIS A 266 -3.88 1.22 -18.06
C HIS A 266 -3.54 0.16 -19.10
N GLY A 267 -3.10 0.57 -20.30
CA GLY A 267 -2.95 -0.29 -21.48
C GLY A 267 -2.05 -1.51 -21.29
N ASP A 268 -1.08 -1.44 -20.38
CA ASP A 268 -0.21 -2.56 -20.01
C ASP A 268 -0.97 -3.74 -19.38
N LYS A 269 -2.16 -3.48 -18.81
CA LYS A 269 -3.02 -4.48 -18.16
C LYS A 269 -4.36 -4.65 -18.87
N LYS A 270 -4.52 -4.15 -20.10
CA LYS A 270 -5.81 -4.13 -20.81
C LYS A 270 -6.48 -5.50 -21.01
N ASP A 271 -5.65 -6.55 -21.09
CA ASP A 271 -6.06 -7.93 -21.39
C ASP A 271 -6.36 -8.75 -20.12
N GLU A 272 -6.21 -8.15 -18.94
CA GLU A 272 -6.45 -8.81 -17.66
C GLU A 272 -7.94 -9.15 -17.45
N PRO A 273 -8.27 -10.35 -16.93
CA PRO A 273 -9.66 -10.83 -16.88
C PRO A 273 -10.52 -10.16 -15.80
N TRP A 274 -9.90 -9.43 -14.87
CA TRP A 274 -10.57 -8.81 -13.73
C TRP A 274 -11.16 -7.44 -14.01
N TRP A 275 -10.95 -6.88 -15.21
CA TRP A 275 -11.62 -5.65 -15.60
C TRP A 275 -13.14 -5.84 -15.67
N LEU A 276 -13.89 -4.97 -15.00
CA LEU A 276 -15.34 -4.92 -15.14
C LEU A 276 -15.71 -4.56 -16.59
N THR A 277 -16.80 -5.13 -17.09
CA THR A 277 -17.21 -4.96 -18.50
C THR A 277 -18.00 -3.70 -18.78
N LEU A 278 -18.47 -3.00 -17.74
CA LEU A 278 -19.35 -1.83 -17.83
C LEU A 278 -20.61 -2.09 -18.67
N ARG A 279 -21.30 -3.18 -18.36
CA ARG A 279 -22.57 -3.54 -19.01
C ARG A 279 -23.76 -3.31 -18.11
N THR A 280 -23.56 -3.45 -16.80
CA THR A 280 -24.64 -3.34 -15.83
C THR A 280 -24.58 -2.03 -15.07
N GLN A 281 -25.72 -1.65 -14.49
CA GLN A 281 -25.77 -0.57 -13.52
C GLN A 281 -24.83 -0.83 -12.34
N GLN A 282 -24.72 -2.09 -11.90
CA GLN A 282 -23.84 -2.49 -10.80
C GLN A 282 -22.37 -2.30 -11.16
N ASP A 283 -21.95 -2.66 -12.38
CA ASP A 283 -20.59 -2.43 -12.88
C ASP A 283 -20.24 -0.94 -12.77
N LEU A 284 -21.14 -0.06 -13.24
CA LEU A 284 -20.93 1.39 -13.19
C LEU A 284 -20.85 1.90 -11.74
N ILE A 285 -21.71 1.41 -10.84
CA ILE A 285 -21.66 1.75 -9.42
C ILE A 285 -20.31 1.35 -8.81
N ASP A 286 -19.85 0.13 -9.05
CA ASP A 286 -18.62 -0.38 -8.44
C ASP A 286 -17.37 0.31 -9.01
N ILE A 287 -17.33 0.58 -10.33
CA ILE A 287 -16.27 1.36 -10.97
C ILE A 287 -16.17 2.75 -10.35
N ILE A 288 -17.29 3.48 -10.29
CA ILE A 288 -17.30 4.87 -9.81
C ILE A 288 -17.00 4.94 -8.32
N THR A 289 -17.56 4.03 -7.52
CA THR A 289 -17.28 3.95 -6.09
C THR A 289 -15.80 3.70 -5.83
N THR A 290 -15.18 2.81 -6.59
CA THR A 290 -13.74 2.50 -6.48
C THR A 290 -12.88 3.72 -6.84
N ILE A 291 -13.16 4.39 -7.96
CA ILE A 291 -12.42 5.60 -8.37
C ILE A 291 -12.54 6.70 -7.30
N ILE A 292 -13.74 6.95 -6.79
CA ILE A 292 -13.97 7.98 -5.77
C ILE A 292 -13.27 7.60 -4.45
N TRP A 293 -13.33 6.34 -4.04
CA TRP A 293 -12.63 5.84 -2.85
C TRP A 293 -11.12 6.08 -2.96
N VAL A 294 -10.51 5.71 -4.08
CA VAL A 294 -9.06 5.89 -4.31
C VAL A 294 -8.68 7.36 -4.22
N ALA A 295 -9.43 8.24 -4.90
CA ALA A 295 -9.17 9.68 -4.95
C ALA A 295 -9.51 10.42 -3.64
N SER A 296 -10.17 9.76 -2.68
CA SER A 296 -10.59 10.36 -1.41
C SER A 296 -10.12 9.56 -0.20
N GLY A 297 -10.88 8.56 0.26
CA GLY A 297 -10.64 7.81 1.48
C GLY A 297 -9.28 7.12 1.52
N HIS A 298 -8.90 6.41 0.43
CA HIS A 298 -7.61 5.72 0.36
C HIS A 298 -6.44 6.73 0.41
N HIS A 299 -6.43 7.71 -0.50
CA HIS A 299 -5.40 8.75 -0.53
C HIS A 299 -5.29 9.48 0.81
N ALA A 300 -6.41 9.86 1.42
CA ALA A 300 -6.39 10.53 2.73
C ALA A 300 -5.72 9.68 3.81
N ALA A 301 -6.02 8.38 3.87
CA ALA A 301 -5.48 7.45 4.85
C ALA A 301 -3.95 7.28 4.74
N VAL A 302 -3.40 7.34 3.52
CA VAL A 302 -1.94 7.16 3.29
C VAL A 302 -1.17 8.48 3.15
N ASN A 303 -1.84 9.63 3.02
CA ASN A 303 -1.19 10.93 2.81
C ASN A 303 -1.11 11.78 4.08
N PHE A 304 -2.22 12.03 4.77
CA PHE A 304 -2.27 13.07 5.83
C PHE A 304 -1.54 12.68 7.11
N GLY A 305 -1.28 11.37 7.30
CA GLY A 305 -0.48 10.87 8.42
C GLY A 305 1.03 11.06 8.27
N GLN A 306 1.53 11.46 7.08
CA GLN A 306 2.97 11.47 6.77
C GLN A 306 3.78 12.22 7.81
N TYR A 307 3.48 13.50 8.06
CA TYR A 307 4.25 14.28 9.03
C TYR A 307 3.95 13.86 10.48
N ALA A 308 2.70 13.45 10.78
CA ALA A 308 2.30 13.05 12.13
C ALA A 308 3.07 11.81 12.63
N TYR A 309 3.33 10.85 11.73
CA TYR A 309 4.08 9.63 12.05
C TYR A 309 5.56 9.71 11.67
N ALA A 310 5.89 10.25 10.49
CA ALA A 310 7.25 10.29 9.97
C ALA A 310 8.02 11.59 10.21
N GLY A 311 7.37 12.62 10.79
CA GLY A 311 8.05 13.85 11.18
C GLY A 311 9.14 13.66 12.25
N TYR A 312 9.12 12.50 12.93
CA TYR A 312 10.24 12.05 13.74
C TYR A 312 10.92 10.84 13.08
N PHE A 313 12.10 11.10 12.51
CA PHE A 313 12.79 10.15 11.65
C PHE A 313 12.96 8.75 12.26
N PRO A 314 13.36 8.57 13.54
CA PRO A 314 13.48 7.21 14.08
C PRO A 314 12.16 6.40 14.16
N ASN A 315 10.98 7.05 14.16
CA ASN A 315 9.69 6.33 14.14
C ASN A 315 9.34 5.78 12.75
N LYS A 316 9.73 6.48 11.68
CA LYS A 316 9.57 6.04 10.29
C LYS A 316 10.81 6.44 9.49
N PRO A 317 11.94 5.75 9.70
CA PRO A 317 13.14 5.99 8.91
C PRO A 317 12.84 5.66 7.45
N THR A 318 13.35 6.47 6.54
CA THR A 318 13.18 6.24 5.09
C THR A 318 14.36 5.47 4.50
N ILE A 319 15.48 5.36 5.23
CA ILE A 319 16.71 4.69 4.82
C ILE A 319 17.27 3.85 5.98
N ALA A 320 17.72 2.63 5.66
CA ALA A 320 18.67 1.87 6.46
C ALA A 320 20.02 1.83 5.71
N ARG A 321 21.06 2.47 6.27
CA ARG A 321 22.35 2.71 5.57
C ARG A 321 23.39 1.61 5.79
N THR A 322 23.17 0.76 6.77
CA THR A 322 24.10 -0.29 7.17
C THR A 322 23.35 -1.62 7.22
N LYS A 323 24.05 -2.72 6.96
CA LYS A 323 23.54 -4.07 7.22
C LYS A 323 23.29 -4.29 8.71
N MET A 324 22.55 -5.35 9.05
CA MET A 324 22.42 -5.77 10.46
C MET A 324 23.80 -6.06 11.06
N PRO A 325 24.08 -5.70 12.33
CA PRO A 325 25.35 -6.01 12.97
C PRO A 325 25.69 -7.50 13.05
N SER A 326 24.69 -8.38 12.99
CA SER A 326 24.86 -9.84 12.96
C SER A 326 24.94 -10.43 11.53
N GLU A 327 24.84 -9.61 10.48
CA GLU A 327 24.97 -10.08 9.11
C GLU A 327 26.45 -10.18 8.71
N ASP A 328 27.02 -11.39 8.75
CA ASP A 328 28.41 -11.68 8.40
C ASP A 328 29.43 -10.66 9.01
N PRO A 329 29.45 -10.46 10.34
CA PRO A 329 30.34 -9.48 10.95
C PRO A 329 31.79 -9.98 11.04
N SER A 330 32.74 -9.07 10.91
CA SER A 330 34.09 -9.26 11.44
C SER A 330 34.10 -9.14 12.97
N ASP A 331 35.13 -9.71 13.61
CA ASP A 331 35.31 -9.60 15.07
C ASP A 331 35.34 -8.14 15.56
N GLN A 332 35.91 -7.24 14.75
CA GLN A 332 35.98 -5.82 15.06
C GLN A 332 34.60 -5.14 14.97
N GLU A 333 33.83 -5.42 13.92
CA GLU A 333 32.46 -4.88 13.78
C GLU A 333 31.56 -5.37 14.91
N TRP A 334 31.62 -6.66 15.25
CA TRP A 334 30.84 -7.22 16.35
C TRP A 334 31.23 -6.61 17.69
N LYS A 335 32.53 -6.48 17.96
CA LYS A 335 33.03 -5.84 19.18
C LYS A 335 32.57 -4.39 19.28
N LEU A 336 32.65 -3.62 18.19
CA LEU A 336 32.20 -2.23 18.16
C LEU A 336 30.70 -2.12 18.47
N PHE A 337 29.88 -3.00 17.89
CA PHE A 337 28.45 -3.05 18.18
C PHE A 337 28.15 -3.37 19.64
N VAL A 338 28.85 -4.34 20.23
CA VAL A 338 28.65 -4.71 21.65
C VAL A 338 29.09 -3.58 22.59
N GLU A 339 30.19 -2.89 22.29
CA GLU A 339 30.73 -1.82 23.12
C GLU A 339 29.96 -0.48 22.96
N ASN A 340 29.47 -0.18 21.77
CA ASN A 340 28.77 1.06 21.46
C ASN A 340 27.68 0.87 20.39
N PRO A 341 26.52 0.28 20.75
CA PRO A 341 25.45 -0.01 19.80
C PRO A 341 24.71 1.23 19.28
N GLU A 342 24.95 2.41 19.83
CA GLU A 342 24.34 3.69 19.39
C GLU A 342 25.20 4.45 18.35
N ALA A 343 26.41 3.96 18.06
CA ALA A 343 27.46 4.67 17.31
C ALA A 343 27.11 5.03 15.86
#